data_AF-A0A7Y5TI18-F1
#
_entry.id   AF-A0A7Y5TI18-F1
#
_cell.length_a   1.000
_cell.length_b   1.000
_cell.length_c   1.000
_cell.angle_alpha   90.00
_cell.angle_beta   90.00
_cell.angle_gamma   90.00
#
_symmetry.space_group_name_H-M   'P 1'
#
loop_
_entity.id
_entity.type
_entity.pdbx_description
1 polymer ?
#
loop_
_entity_poly.entity_id
_entity_poly.type
_entity_poly.pdbx_seq_one_letter_code
_entity_poly.pdbx_strand_id
1 'polypeptide(L)'
;QNPGLASRFTTTIEFDDYSDDELLAILDSIAEGSDYELTDDAHERVRHVFQATPRTPAFGNGRFSRNLFEHAVGRHAWRLKDAKEPTRDDLRLLTAGDFTDQPDEQPDEQPDEQPEASGTDPAPVRADPDGPAAADEAASDDRHHQSDEDTA
;
A
#
# COMPACT_ATOMS: atom_id res chain seq x y z
N GLN A 1 -35.65 -18.62 -15.68
CA GLN A 1 -36.05 -19.25 -14.40
C GLN A 1 -35.88 -20.74 -14.57
N ASN A 2 -35.00 -21.39 -13.80
CA ASN A 2 -34.67 -22.82 -13.96
C ASN A 2 -35.40 -23.66 -12.88
N PRO A 3 -36.59 -24.22 -13.14
CA PRO A 3 -37.48 -24.74 -12.10
C PRO A 3 -36.96 -26.02 -11.42
N GLY A 4 -36.04 -26.73 -12.09
CA GLY A 4 -35.51 -28.02 -11.63
C GLY A 4 -34.32 -27.94 -10.66
N LEU A 5 -33.80 -26.73 -10.39
CA LEU A 5 -32.67 -26.53 -9.49
C LEU A 5 -33.10 -26.66 -8.03
N ALA A 6 -34.18 -25.99 -7.63
CA ALA A 6 -34.71 -26.06 -6.27
C ALA A 6 -35.12 -27.48 -5.85
N SER A 7 -35.54 -28.33 -6.79
CA SER A 7 -35.87 -29.73 -6.52
C SER A 7 -34.65 -30.62 -6.23
N ARG A 8 -33.45 -30.22 -6.67
CA ARG A 8 -32.19 -30.97 -6.48
C ARG A 8 -31.37 -30.51 -5.28
N PHE A 9 -31.68 -29.33 -4.73
CA PHE A 9 -31.09 -28.80 -3.50
C PHE A 9 -32.15 -28.81 -2.40
N THR A 10 -32.35 -29.97 -1.77
CA THR A 10 -33.36 -30.17 -0.72
C THR A 10 -32.92 -29.69 0.66
N THR A 11 -31.62 -29.47 0.84
CA THR A 11 -31.01 -29.04 2.10
C THR A 11 -30.53 -27.61 1.95
N THR A 12 -31.13 -26.71 2.72
CA THR A 12 -30.64 -25.34 2.91
C THR A 12 -29.83 -25.31 4.18
N ILE A 13 -28.57 -24.88 4.09
CA ILE A 13 -27.72 -24.61 5.25
C ILE A 13 -27.68 -23.09 5.37
N GLU A 14 -28.16 -22.58 6.50
CA GLU A 14 -28.05 -21.17 6.85
C GLU A 14 -26.69 -20.98 7.53
N PHE A 15 -25.98 -19.93 7.13
CA PHE A 15 -24.71 -19.53 7.74
C PHE A 15 -24.97 -18.23 8.47
N ASP A 16 -24.87 -18.27 9.79
CA ASP A 16 -24.99 -17.09 10.63
C ASP A 16 -23.77 -16.16 10.41
N ASP A 17 -23.98 -14.87 10.60
CA ASP A 17 -22.89 -13.91 10.63
C ASP A 17 -22.02 -14.13 11.88
N TYR A 18 -20.71 -13.95 11.73
CA TYR A 18 -19.80 -13.96 12.87
C TYR A 18 -20.11 -12.79 13.81
N SER A 19 -20.08 -13.07 15.10
CA SER A 19 -20.07 -12.05 16.15
C SER A 19 -18.80 -11.19 16.09
N ASP A 20 -18.83 -10.02 16.72
CA ASP A 20 -17.66 -9.13 16.78
C ASP A 20 -16.44 -9.81 17.40
N ASP A 21 -16.66 -10.69 18.39
CA ASP A 21 -15.60 -11.45 19.05
C ASP A 21 -15.02 -12.52 18.13
N GLU A 22 -15.84 -13.17 17.31
CA GLU A 22 -15.37 -14.14 16.31
C GLU A 22 -14.60 -13.45 15.18
N LEU A 23 -15.03 -12.26 14.75
CA LEU A 23 -14.29 -11.46 13.77
C LEU A 23 -12.94 -10.99 14.30
N LEU A 24 -12.87 -10.66 15.59
CA LEU A 24 -11.62 -10.33 16.28
C LEU A 24 -10.69 -11.53 16.34
N ALA A 25 -11.20 -12.70 16.70
CA ALA A 25 -10.42 -13.94 16.71
C ALA A 25 -9.90 -14.32 15.30
N ILE A 26 -10.71 -14.09 14.25
CA ILE A 26 -10.26 -14.26 12.86
C ILE A 26 -9.13 -13.30 12.53
N LEU A 27 -9.24 -12.03 12.91
CA LEU A 27 -8.21 -11.03 12.67
C LEU A 27 -6.92 -11.36 13.41
N ASP A 28 -7.01 -11.75 14.69
CA ASP A 28 -5.86 -12.19 15.49
C ASP A 28 -5.16 -13.40 14.85
N SER A 29 -5.92 -14.38 14.36
CA SER A 29 -5.35 -15.54 13.67
C SER A 29 -4.62 -15.15 12.37
N ILE A 30 -5.13 -14.16 11.64
CA ILE A 30 -4.45 -13.64 10.43
C ILE A 30 -3.17 -12.90 10.82
N ALA A 31 -3.21 -12.07 11.87
CA ALA A 31 -2.06 -11.33 12.36
C ALA A 31 -0.94 -12.26 12.84
N GLU A 32 -1.27 -13.24 13.69
CA GLU A 32 -0.32 -14.24 14.20
C GLU A 32 0.31 -15.03 13.05
N GLY A 33 -0.50 -15.48 12.09
CA GLY A 33 -0.01 -16.16 10.89
C GLY A 33 0.89 -15.32 9.98
N SER A 34 0.92 -14.00 10.20
CA SER A 34 1.71 -13.02 9.47
C SER A 34 2.84 -12.40 10.32
N ASP A 35 3.15 -12.98 11.49
CA ASP A 35 4.15 -12.50 12.45
C ASP A 35 3.87 -11.14 13.11
N TYR A 36 2.60 -10.71 13.12
CA TYR A 36 2.12 -9.51 13.82
C TYR A 36 1.36 -9.85 15.09
N GLU A 37 1.39 -8.91 16.03
CA GLU A 37 0.60 -8.94 17.27
C GLU A 37 -0.10 -7.59 17.43
N LEU A 38 -1.33 -7.62 17.94
CA LEU A 38 -2.08 -6.40 18.27
C LEU A 38 -1.80 -6.02 19.72
N THR A 39 -1.65 -4.72 19.93
CA THR A 39 -1.62 -4.12 21.27
C THR A 39 -3.04 -4.06 21.86
N ASP A 40 -3.14 -3.96 23.20
CA ASP A 40 -4.45 -3.95 23.89
C ASP A 40 -5.36 -2.81 23.38
N ASP A 41 -4.81 -1.62 23.11
CA ASP A 41 -5.54 -0.49 22.54
C ASP A 41 -5.94 -0.73 21.07
N ALA A 42 -5.14 -1.48 20.31
CA ALA A 42 -5.52 -1.94 18.98
C ALA A 42 -6.72 -2.89 19.02
N HIS A 43 -6.77 -3.84 19.97
CA HIS A 43 -7.93 -4.72 20.14
C HIS A 43 -9.21 -3.94 20.45
N GLU A 44 -9.12 -2.94 21.33
CA GLU A 44 -10.24 -2.06 21.64
C GLU A 44 -10.70 -1.28 20.40
N ARG A 45 -9.76 -0.74 19.62
CA ARG A 45 -10.03 -0.02 18.38
C ARG A 45 -10.70 -0.92 17.34
N VAL A 46 -10.19 -2.13 17.13
CA VAL A 46 -10.76 -3.09 16.18
C VAL A 46 -12.17 -3.49 16.59
N ARG A 47 -12.41 -3.76 17.89
CA ARG A 47 -13.75 -4.05 18.39
C ARG A 47 -14.72 -2.89 18.10
N HIS A 48 -14.28 -1.65 18.24
CA HIS A 48 -15.10 -0.49 17.89
C HIS A 48 -15.45 -0.45 16.39
N VAL A 49 -14.48 -0.73 15.52
CA VAL A 49 -14.71 -0.80 14.06
C VAL A 49 -15.73 -1.89 13.72
N PHE A 50 -15.64 -3.07 14.34
CA PHE A 50 -16.62 -4.14 14.13
C PHE A 50 -18.02 -3.75 14.59
N GLN A 51 -18.16 -3.14 15.76
CA GLN A 51 -19.44 -2.68 16.30
C GLN A 51 -20.08 -1.57 15.46
N ALA A 52 -19.26 -0.69 14.89
CA ALA A 52 -19.74 0.41 14.05
C ALA A 52 -20.14 -0.03 12.64
N THR A 53 -19.74 -1.23 12.21
CA THR A 53 -19.94 -1.68 10.83
C THR A 53 -21.25 -2.47 10.67
N PRO A 54 -22.18 -2.02 9.80
CA PRO A 54 -23.45 -2.71 9.61
C PRO A 54 -23.28 -4.11 8.97
N ARG A 55 -23.85 -5.14 9.62
CA ARG A 55 -23.94 -6.51 9.09
C ARG A 55 -25.03 -6.59 8.02
N THR A 56 -24.68 -6.20 6.80
CA THR A 56 -25.57 -6.38 5.65
C THR A 56 -25.38 -7.78 5.04
N PRO A 57 -26.36 -8.31 4.28
CA PRO A 57 -26.20 -9.60 3.59
C PRO A 57 -24.99 -9.69 2.63
N ALA A 58 -24.40 -8.55 2.26
CA ALA A 58 -23.22 -8.45 1.41
C ALA A 58 -21.92 -8.14 2.20
N PHE A 59 -21.97 -8.12 3.53
CA PHE A 59 -20.88 -7.67 4.40
C PHE A 59 -19.60 -8.50 4.25
N GLY A 60 -19.74 -9.81 4.00
CA GLY A 60 -18.59 -10.69 3.73
C GLY A 60 -17.65 -10.83 4.94
N ASN A 61 -18.18 -11.30 6.07
CA ASN A 61 -17.51 -11.41 7.38
C ASN A 61 -15.98 -11.60 7.35
N GLY A 62 -15.49 -12.76 6.89
CA GLY A 62 -14.06 -13.05 6.88
C GLY A 62 -13.25 -12.18 5.92
N ARG A 63 -13.87 -11.69 4.84
CA ARG A 63 -13.24 -10.73 3.92
C ARG A 63 -13.04 -9.39 4.61
N PHE A 64 -14.00 -8.96 5.43
CA PHE A 64 -13.88 -7.72 6.18
C PHE A 64 -12.70 -7.76 7.16
N SER A 65 -12.58 -8.81 8.00
CA SER A 65 -11.43 -8.94 8.93
C SER A 65 -10.09 -8.96 8.19
N ARG A 66 -10.02 -9.63 7.03
CA ARG A 66 -8.82 -9.64 6.18
C ARG A 66 -8.48 -8.26 5.62
N ASN A 67 -9.45 -7.57 5.02
CA ASN A 67 -9.23 -6.24 4.47
C ASN A 67 -8.77 -5.26 5.56
N LEU A 68 -9.41 -5.31 6.74
CA LEU A 68 -9.04 -4.47 7.87
C LEU A 68 -7.59 -4.71 8.32
N PHE A 69 -7.17 -5.97 8.39
CA PHE A 69 -5.77 -6.31 8.69
C PHE A 69 -4.80 -5.81 7.62
N GLU A 70 -5.11 -6.03 6.34
CA GLU A 70 -4.25 -5.59 5.22
C GLU A 70 -4.08 -4.06 5.20
N HIS A 71 -5.14 -3.30 5.49
CA HIS A 71 -5.07 -1.85 5.65
C HIS A 71 -4.22 -1.44 6.85
N ALA A 72 -4.34 -2.14 7.98
CA ALA A 72 -3.54 -1.87 9.17
C ALA A 72 -2.04 -2.10 8.91
N VAL A 73 -1.68 -3.18 8.21
CA VAL A 73 -0.29 -3.43 7.78
C VAL A 73 0.22 -2.32 6.86
N GLY A 74 -0.60 -1.82 5.94
CA GLY A 74 -0.24 -0.68 5.08
C GLY A 74 0.05 0.60 5.89
N ARG A 75 -0.79 0.92 6.89
CA ARG A 75 -0.59 2.08 7.77
C ARG A 75 0.63 1.92 8.68
N HIS A 76 0.82 0.71 9.21
CA HIS A 76 1.98 0.34 10.00
C HIS A 76 3.29 0.55 9.21
N ALA A 77 3.34 0.08 7.96
CA ALA A 77 4.50 0.31 7.08
C ALA A 77 4.74 1.80 6.83
N TRP A 78 3.68 2.58 6.60
CA TRP A 78 3.76 4.04 6.47
C TRP A 78 4.30 4.72 7.74
N ARG A 79 3.85 4.30 8.92
CA ARG A 79 4.33 4.80 10.22
C ARG A 79 5.83 4.57 10.41
N LEU A 80 6.35 3.45 9.91
CA LEU A 80 7.76 3.07 10.06
C LEU A 80 8.69 3.62 8.97
N LYS A 81 8.15 4.21 7.90
CA LYS A 81 8.91 4.68 6.73
C LYS A 81 10.15 5.51 7.10
N ASP A 82 10.00 6.43 8.05
CA ASP A 82 11.06 7.36 8.46
C ASP A 82 11.73 6.99 9.81
N ALA A 83 11.43 5.80 10.33
CA ALA A 83 12.04 5.29 11.56
C ALA A 83 13.50 4.91 11.31
N LYS A 84 14.44 5.60 11.99
CA LYS A 84 15.88 5.39 11.79
C LYS A 84 16.38 4.03 12.28
N GLU A 85 15.87 3.57 13.42
CA GLU A 85 16.27 2.32 14.07
C GLU A 85 15.04 1.68 14.73
N PRO A 86 14.12 1.07 13.96
CA PRO A 86 12.95 0.41 14.52
C PRO A 86 13.37 -0.79 15.36
N THR A 87 12.75 -0.95 16.52
CA THR A 87 12.91 -2.13 17.36
C THR A 87 12.17 -3.33 16.76
N ARG A 88 12.46 -4.53 17.26
CA ARG A 88 11.70 -5.72 16.86
C ARG A 88 10.20 -5.57 17.14
N ASP A 89 9.86 -4.95 18.26
CA ASP A 89 8.47 -4.75 18.67
C ASP A 89 7.80 -3.73 17.73
N ASP A 90 8.52 -2.68 17.30
CA ASP A 90 8.01 -1.73 16.32
C ASP A 90 7.65 -2.39 14.99
N LEU A 91 8.35 -3.45 14.59
CA LEU A 91 8.13 -4.20 13.35
C LEU A 91 6.99 -5.23 13.43
N ARG A 92 6.52 -5.56 14.64
CA ARG A 92 5.54 -6.64 14.87
C ARG A 92 4.25 -6.14 15.53
N LEU A 93 4.29 -5.03 16.25
CA LEU A 93 3.14 -4.50 16.96
C LEU A 93 2.30 -3.57 16.09
N LEU A 94 1.06 -3.99 15.85
CA LEU A 94 0.01 -3.13 15.34
C LEU A 94 -0.59 -2.34 16.50
N THR A 95 -0.68 -1.02 16.34
CA THR A 95 -1.22 -0.09 17.35
C THR A 95 -2.61 0.39 16.95
N ALA A 96 -3.36 0.99 17.88
CA ALA A 96 -4.67 1.56 17.57
C ALA A 96 -4.65 2.53 16.37
N GLY A 97 -3.54 3.25 16.16
CA GLY A 97 -3.37 4.18 15.05
C GLY A 97 -3.34 3.53 13.66
N ASP A 98 -3.11 2.22 13.58
CA ASP A 98 -3.10 1.48 12.31
C ASP A 98 -4.53 1.12 11.84
N PHE A 99 -5.54 1.21 12.71
CA PHE A 99 -6.90 0.78 12.41
C PHE A 99 -7.87 1.97 12.23
N THR A 100 -8.46 2.07 11.03
CA THR A 100 -9.43 3.11 10.68
C THR A 100 -10.85 2.55 10.48
N ASP A 101 -11.85 3.43 10.59
CA ASP A 101 -13.26 3.06 10.45
C ASP A 101 -13.65 2.76 9.00
N GLN A 102 -12.78 3.08 8.04
CA GLN A 102 -12.93 2.80 6.61
C GLN A 102 -11.71 2.00 6.13
N PRO A 103 -11.79 0.65 6.08
CA PRO A 103 -10.73 -0.19 5.55
C PRO A 103 -10.76 -0.29 4.02
N ASP A 104 -11.54 0.52 3.31
CA ASP A 104 -11.55 0.56 1.83
C ASP A 104 -10.95 1.86 1.27
N GLU A 105 -10.68 2.86 2.12
CA GLU A 105 -9.94 4.06 1.71
C GLU A 105 -8.45 3.70 1.66
N GLN A 106 -7.89 3.66 0.45
CA GLN A 106 -6.46 3.51 0.24
C GLN A 106 -5.73 4.62 1.04
N PRO A 107 -4.61 4.30 1.72
CA PRO A 107 -3.87 5.33 2.44
C PRO A 107 -3.50 6.44 1.45
N ASP A 108 -3.88 7.67 1.78
CA ASP A 108 -3.64 8.87 0.96
C ASP A 108 -2.24 8.81 0.35
N GLU A 109 -2.16 8.51 -0.94
CA GLU A 109 -0.98 8.84 -1.74
C GLU A 109 -0.91 10.37 -1.71
N GLN A 110 -0.15 10.92 -0.76
CA GLN A 110 0.23 12.33 -0.83
C GLN A 110 0.80 12.54 -2.23
N PRO A 111 0.25 13.46 -3.05
CA PRO A 111 0.81 13.70 -4.36
C PRO A 111 2.27 14.05 -4.16
N ASP A 112 3.17 13.31 -4.80
CA ASP A 112 4.57 13.70 -4.91
C ASP A 112 4.57 15.15 -5.41
N GLU A 113 4.86 16.10 -4.52
CA GLU A 113 5.19 17.47 -4.90
C GLU A 113 6.52 17.38 -5.65
N GLN A 114 6.43 17.11 -6.96
CA GLN A 114 7.53 17.32 -7.88
C GLN A 114 7.94 18.79 -7.73
N PRO A 115 9.23 19.10 -7.48
CA PRO A 115 9.67 20.48 -7.51
C PRO A 115 9.52 20.95 -8.95
N GLU A 116 8.50 21.76 -9.22
CA GLU A 116 8.37 22.44 -10.50
C GLU A 116 9.58 23.37 -10.65
N ALA A 117 10.60 22.87 -11.36
CA ALA A 117 11.61 23.69 -11.98
C ALA A 117 10.91 24.54 -13.05
N SER A 118 10.36 25.68 -12.61
CA SER A 118 9.85 26.72 -13.50
C SER A 118 11.03 27.35 -14.22
N GLY A 119 11.45 26.71 -15.31
CA GLY A 119 12.13 27.35 -16.41
C GLY A 119 11.15 28.31 -17.08
N THR A 120 11.22 29.60 -16.74
CA THR A 120 10.69 30.64 -17.61
C THR A 120 11.84 31.36 -18.28
N ASP A 121 11.94 31.05 -19.56
CA ASP A 121 12.65 31.71 -20.65
C ASP A 121 12.60 33.25 -20.58
N PRO A 122 13.74 33.98 -20.60
CA PRO A 122 13.74 35.42 -20.78
C PRO A 122 13.60 35.77 -22.28
N ALA A 123 12.55 36.53 -22.59
CA ALA A 123 12.22 37.04 -23.93
C ALA A 123 13.39 37.78 -24.65
N PRO A 124 13.39 37.83 -25.99
CA PRO A 124 14.54 38.26 -26.78
C PRO A 124 14.60 39.78 -26.96
N VAL A 125 15.79 40.37 -26.80
CA VAL A 125 16.10 41.71 -27.31
C VAL A 125 17.04 41.57 -28.51
N ARG A 126 16.64 42.09 -29.67
CA ARG A 126 17.48 42.17 -30.87
C ARG A 126 18.24 43.50 -30.88
N ALA A 127 19.54 43.44 -31.14
CA ALA A 127 20.25 44.33 -32.07
C ALA A 127 21.69 43.80 -32.32
N ASP A 128 21.93 43.36 -33.55
CA ASP A 128 23.21 43.04 -34.20
C ASP A 128 24.14 44.30 -34.33
N PRO A 129 25.33 44.22 -34.98
CA PRO A 129 26.41 43.22 -34.94
C PRO A 129 27.82 43.88 -34.85
N ASP A 130 28.87 43.11 -34.55
CA ASP A 130 30.18 43.23 -35.24
C ASP A 130 31.06 42.01 -34.91
N GLY A 131 31.56 41.33 -35.95
CA GLY A 131 32.38 40.10 -35.86
C GLY A 131 33.89 40.35 -35.68
N PRO A 132 34.79 39.48 -36.16
CA PRO A 132 34.64 38.07 -36.57
C PRO A 132 35.75 37.13 -36.03
N ALA A 133 35.73 35.87 -36.51
CA ALA A 133 36.85 34.90 -36.60
C ALA A 133 37.13 34.05 -35.34
N ALA A 134 37.47 32.75 -35.40
CA ALA A 134 37.71 31.77 -36.46
C ALA A 134 37.82 30.36 -35.83
N ALA A 135 37.62 29.33 -36.68
CA ALA A 135 38.22 27.97 -36.62
C ALA A 135 37.84 27.06 -35.42
N ASP A 136 37.83 25.73 -35.49
CA ASP A 136 38.40 24.77 -36.44
C ASP A 136 37.72 23.39 -36.23
N GLU A 137 38.03 22.47 -37.15
CA GLU A 137 37.78 21.03 -37.26
C GLU A 137 38.15 20.21 -35.98
N ALA A 138 37.94 18.90 -35.77
CA ALA A 138 37.78 17.69 -36.57
C ALA A 138 37.28 16.56 -35.60
N ALA A 139 36.44 15.61 -36.01
CA ALA A 139 36.79 14.22 -36.37
C ALA A 139 37.24 13.25 -35.24
N SER A 140 36.46 12.15 -35.12
CA SER A 140 36.78 10.72 -34.90
C SER A 140 38.03 10.24 -34.14
N ASP A 141 37.84 9.25 -33.26
CA ASP A 141 38.51 7.91 -33.15
C ASP A 141 38.13 7.33 -31.76
N ASP A 142 38.14 6.05 -31.39
CA ASP A 142 38.09 4.72 -31.99
C ASP A 142 38.34 3.72 -30.82
N ARG A 143 37.96 2.45 -31.03
CA ARG A 143 38.42 1.22 -30.34
C ARG A 143 38.01 0.88 -28.89
N HIS A 144 37.08 -0.09 -28.84
CA HIS A 144 37.26 -1.48 -28.35
C HIS A 144 38.34 -1.80 -27.30
N HIS A 145 37.91 -2.37 -26.15
CA HIS A 145 38.65 -3.47 -25.51
C HIS A 145 37.71 -4.37 -24.68
N GLN A 146 37.66 -5.65 -25.06
CA GLN A 146 37.14 -6.77 -24.27
C GLN A 146 38.24 -7.27 -23.32
N SER A 147 37.87 -7.80 -22.16
CA SER A 147 38.72 -8.72 -21.41
C SER A 147 37.84 -9.71 -20.65
N ASP A 148 38.02 -10.98 -21.00
CA ASP A 148 37.56 -12.19 -20.31
C ASP A 148 38.42 -12.45 -19.04
N GLU A 149 37.85 -13.14 -18.05
CA GLU A 149 38.49 -14.15 -17.14
C GLU A 149 37.40 -14.58 -16.12
N ASP A 150 36.76 -15.73 -16.24
CA ASP A 150 37.19 -17.12 -15.98
C ASP A 150 37.51 -17.41 -14.51
N THR A 151 36.67 -18.20 -13.85
CA THR A 151 37.00 -19.02 -12.66
C THR A 151 35.92 -20.10 -12.51
N ALA A 152 36.34 -21.35 -12.72
CA ALA A 152 35.64 -22.56 -12.28
C ALA A 152 36.59 -23.37 -11.41
#